data_AF-A0A3N5R1E0-F1
#
_entry.id   AF-A0A3N5R1E0-F1
#
_cell.length_a   1.000
_cell.length_b   1.000
_cell.length_c   1.000
_cell.angle_alpha   90.00
_cell.angle_beta   90.00
_cell.angle_gamma   90.00
#
_symmetry.space_group_name_H-M   'P 1'
#
loop_
_entity.id
_entity.type
_entity.pdbx_description
1 polymer ?
#
loop_
_entity_poly.entity_id
_entity_poly.type
_entity_poly.pdbx_seq_one_letter_code
_entity_poly.pdbx_strand_id
1 'polypeptide(L)'
;LLYQLRVPYNSEKALEIAEDVMHFIQHESHEGSKALAEERGVFRNFDKSIFKDRLDSRYRNATTTTIAPTGTLSIIAGCSSGIEPLFALSFMRRVMDNDELYEVNPYFEKEAKERGFYSNELMDAIARSGTIRHVDGIPEDVKQVYVTAHDVSPEWHVRMQAAFQKYTDNAVSKTVNLPRDSTIEDVLKVYNLSYELRCKGVTIYRDGSREHQVLSYEDKAKKETGVDVQNRPETLEGFTTKVLTGMGNLYVTVTEMDGKPFEIFATIGKSGKSTTAKTEAIGRLVSLALRSNVPVDKIVEQLKGICGEYPIFHKDGMVLSIPDAISKVLEKRYMSGEKNKVRVKVEKSLMGETCPECGKIISFEEGCMTCHFCGFSKCG
;
A
#
# COMPACT_ATOMS: atom_id res chain seq x y z
N LEU A 1 -23.44 14.33 10.22
CA LEU A 1 -24.79 14.20 10.81
C LEU A 1 -24.71 14.01 12.33
N LEU A 2 -24.20 12.89 12.83
CA LEU A 2 -24.23 12.57 14.27
C LEU A 2 -23.59 13.63 15.17
N TYR A 3 -22.47 14.26 14.75
CA TYR A 3 -21.88 15.38 15.49
C TYR A 3 -22.82 16.58 15.64
N GLN A 4 -23.55 16.93 14.58
CA GLN A 4 -24.50 18.04 14.62
C GLN A 4 -25.70 17.75 15.54
N LEU A 5 -26.08 16.47 15.64
CA LEU A 5 -27.11 15.99 16.55
C LEU A 5 -26.58 15.75 17.97
N ARG A 6 -25.27 15.89 18.20
CA ARG A 6 -24.57 15.58 19.45
C ARG A 6 -24.85 14.16 19.94
N VAL A 7 -24.84 13.20 19.00
CA VAL A 7 -25.05 11.78 19.28
C VAL A 7 -23.73 11.02 19.07
N PRO A 8 -23.24 10.25 20.06
CA PRO A 8 -22.06 9.39 19.90
C PRO A 8 -22.29 8.34 18.83
N TYR A 9 -21.30 8.08 17.97
CA TYR A 9 -21.40 7.01 16.96
C TYR A 9 -21.66 5.63 17.59
N ASN A 10 -21.05 5.37 18.75
CA ASN A 10 -21.15 4.13 19.53
C ASN A 10 -22.29 4.20 20.56
N SER A 11 -23.51 4.52 20.12
CA SER A 11 -24.70 4.59 20.98
C SER A 11 -25.93 3.98 20.34
N GLU A 12 -26.87 3.50 21.15
CA GLU A 12 -28.18 3.00 20.65
C GLU A 12 -28.91 4.07 19.85
N LYS A 13 -28.81 5.34 20.29
CA LYS A 13 -29.47 6.44 19.60
C LYS A 13 -28.91 6.64 18.18
N ALA A 14 -27.61 6.42 17.98
CA ALA A 14 -27.03 6.48 16.64
C ALA A 14 -27.52 5.33 15.75
N LEU A 15 -27.77 4.13 16.31
CA LEU A 15 -28.35 3.01 15.57
C LEU A 15 -29.79 3.30 15.15
N GLU A 16 -30.62 3.86 16.04
CA GLU A 16 -31.98 4.30 15.70
C GLU A 16 -31.95 5.32 14.55
N ILE A 17 -31.10 6.34 14.63
CA ILE A 17 -30.96 7.35 13.57
C ILE A 17 -30.49 6.71 12.25
N ALA A 18 -29.56 5.76 12.31
CA ALA A 18 -29.09 5.03 11.13
C ALA A 18 -30.22 4.24 10.46
N GLU A 19 -31.04 3.57 11.25
CA GLU A 19 -32.23 2.86 10.78
C GLU A 19 -33.24 3.81 10.15
N ASP A 20 -33.58 4.91 10.82
CA ASP A 20 -34.53 5.91 10.31
C ASP A 20 -34.07 6.50 8.97
N VAL A 21 -32.80 6.88 8.88
CA VAL A 21 -32.21 7.45 7.66
C VAL A 21 -32.22 6.44 6.52
N MET A 22 -31.78 5.20 6.76
CA MET A 22 -31.69 4.22 5.69
C MET A 22 -33.07 3.69 5.29
N HIS A 23 -34.00 3.57 6.24
CA HIS A 23 -35.40 3.27 5.96
C HIS A 23 -36.01 4.33 5.03
N PHE A 24 -35.83 5.61 5.34
CA PHE A 24 -36.28 6.70 4.47
C PHE A 24 -35.68 6.60 3.07
N ILE A 25 -34.36 6.41 2.96
CA ILE A 25 -33.68 6.27 1.66
C ILE A 25 -34.25 5.08 0.87
N GLN A 26 -34.43 3.93 1.51
CA GLN A 26 -34.96 2.74 0.84
C GLN A 26 -36.40 2.97 0.38
N HIS A 27 -37.23 3.56 1.23
CA HIS A 27 -38.62 3.86 0.92
C HIS A 27 -38.72 4.75 -0.32
N GLU A 28 -38.07 5.92 -0.31
CA GLU A 28 -38.09 6.86 -1.43
C GLU A 28 -37.49 6.25 -2.71
N SER A 29 -36.46 5.42 -2.57
CA SER A 29 -35.84 4.72 -3.69
C SER A 29 -36.77 3.68 -4.31
N HIS A 30 -37.52 2.94 -3.48
CA HIS A 30 -38.51 1.97 -3.92
C HIS A 30 -39.71 2.67 -4.55
N GLU A 31 -40.22 3.76 -3.98
CA GLU A 31 -41.29 4.57 -4.58
C GLU A 31 -40.88 5.15 -5.94
N GLY A 32 -39.66 5.67 -6.05
CA GLY A 32 -39.10 6.09 -7.34
C GLY A 32 -39.05 4.96 -8.37
N SER A 33 -38.71 3.74 -7.94
CA SER A 33 -38.72 2.56 -8.82
C SER A 33 -40.12 2.10 -9.20
N LYS A 34 -41.13 2.29 -8.35
CA LYS A 34 -42.54 2.02 -8.67
C LYS A 34 -43.05 2.97 -9.73
N ALA A 35 -42.82 4.28 -9.56
CA ALA A 35 -43.21 5.29 -10.55
C ALA A 35 -42.61 4.98 -11.94
N LEU A 36 -41.33 4.59 -11.98
CA LEU A 36 -40.69 4.16 -13.23
C LEU A 36 -41.28 2.86 -13.81
N ALA A 37 -41.83 1.98 -12.97
CA ALA A 37 -42.46 0.73 -13.42
C ALA A 37 -43.83 0.98 -14.06
N GLU A 38 -44.56 2.01 -13.62
CA GLU A 38 -45.82 2.43 -14.24
C GLU A 38 -45.58 2.92 -15.68
N GLU A 39 -44.51 3.70 -15.90
CA GLU A 39 -44.17 4.22 -17.22
C GLU A 39 -43.51 3.17 -18.14
N ARG A 40 -42.62 2.33 -17.60
CA ARG A 40 -41.67 1.52 -18.40
C ARG A 40 -41.86 0.01 -18.23
N GLY A 41 -42.79 -0.41 -17.38
CA GLY A 41 -42.96 -1.79 -16.94
C GLY A 41 -41.93 -2.22 -15.88
N VAL A 42 -42.23 -3.31 -15.19
CA VAL A 42 -41.35 -3.92 -14.17
C VAL A 42 -40.04 -4.47 -14.76
N PHE A 43 -39.05 -4.78 -13.93
CA PHE A 43 -37.81 -5.42 -14.41
C PHE A 43 -38.08 -6.80 -15.02
N ARG A 44 -37.24 -7.21 -15.98
CA ARG A 44 -37.45 -8.40 -16.85
C ARG A 44 -37.73 -9.71 -16.10
N ASN A 45 -37.09 -9.93 -14.95
CA ASN A 45 -37.21 -11.17 -14.18
C ASN A 45 -38.14 -11.03 -12.95
N PHE A 46 -39.07 -10.07 -12.97
CA PHE A 46 -39.98 -9.80 -11.86
C PHE A 46 -40.72 -11.05 -11.37
N ASP A 47 -41.24 -11.85 -12.31
CA ASP A 47 -42.01 -13.08 -12.02
C ASP A 47 -41.20 -14.20 -11.37
N LYS A 48 -39.87 -14.05 -11.28
CA LYS A 48 -38.94 -14.99 -10.62
C LYS A 48 -38.35 -14.41 -9.33
N SER A 49 -38.75 -13.21 -8.95
CA SER A 49 -38.19 -12.49 -7.81
C SER A 49 -39.00 -12.68 -6.53
N ILE A 50 -38.43 -12.25 -5.40
CA ILE A 50 -39.10 -12.20 -4.10
C ILE A 50 -40.30 -11.24 -4.05
N PHE A 51 -40.50 -10.43 -5.11
CA PHE A 51 -41.56 -9.43 -5.20
C PHE A 51 -42.79 -9.90 -5.98
N LYS A 52 -42.71 -11.06 -6.68
CA LYS A 52 -43.77 -11.55 -7.57
C LYS A 52 -45.16 -11.51 -6.93
N ASP A 53 -45.27 -12.00 -5.70
CA ASP A 53 -46.55 -12.15 -5.00
C ASP A 53 -46.89 -10.94 -4.11
N ARG A 54 -46.11 -9.86 -4.19
CA ARG A 54 -46.30 -8.62 -3.42
C ARG A 54 -46.88 -7.54 -4.33
N LEU A 55 -48.19 -7.31 -4.22
CA LEU A 55 -48.92 -6.34 -5.04
C LEU A 55 -48.31 -4.92 -4.97
N ASP A 56 -47.88 -4.50 -3.78
CA ASP A 56 -47.27 -3.19 -3.54
C ASP A 56 -45.76 -3.12 -3.84
N SER A 57 -45.20 -4.10 -4.53
CA SER A 57 -43.75 -4.18 -4.81
C SER A 57 -43.42 -4.29 -6.30
N ARG A 58 -44.25 -3.70 -7.17
CA ARG A 58 -44.01 -3.65 -8.62
C ARG A 58 -42.92 -2.63 -8.97
N TYR A 59 -41.66 -3.07 -9.01
CA TYR A 59 -40.52 -2.19 -9.23
C TYR A 59 -39.94 -2.25 -10.66
N ARG A 60 -39.37 -1.14 -11.12
CA ARG A 60 -38.59 -1.07 -12.37
C ARG A 60 -37.21 -1.69 -12.22
N ASN A 61 -36.65 -1.66 -11.02
CA ASN A 61 -35.31 -2.11 -10.70
C ASN A 61 -35.39 -3.28 -9.70
N ALA A 62 -34.54 -4.29 -9.86
CA ALA A 62 -34.52 -5.42 -8.94
C ALA A 62 -33.97 -5.06 -7.54
N THR A 63 -33.06 -4.09 -7.50
CA THR A 63 -32.46 -3.49 -6.29
C THR A 63 -32.15 -2.03 -6.59
N THR A 64 -32.27 -1.14 -5.62
CA THR A 64 -31.97 0.28 -5.81
C THR A 64 -31.01 0.86 -4.78
N THR A 65 -30.76 0.16 -3.68
CA THR A 65 -29.87 0.63 -2.61
C THR A 65 -28.61 -0.22 -2.44
N THR A 66 -27.47 0.44 -2.30
CA THR A 66 -26.17 -0.14 -1.96
C THR A 66 -25.30 0.93 -1.31
N ILE A 67 -24.53 0.59 -0.28
CA ILE A 67 -23.59 1.53 0.34
C ILE A 67 -22.18 1.15 -0.13
N ALA A 68 -21.67 1.89 -1.11
CA ALA A 68 -20.34 1.72 -1.67
C ALA A 68 -19.29 2.57 -0.91
N PRO A 69 -17.99 2.27 -1.04
CA PRO A 69 -16.94 3.16 -0.57
C PRO A 69 -17.03 4.52 -1.27
N THR A 70 -16.94 5.62 -0.50
CA THR A 70 -17.05 6.98 -1.05
C THR A 70 -15.80 7.82 -0.79
N GLY A 71 -14.62 7.21 -0.62
CA GLY A 71 -13.41 7.91 -0.14
C GLY A 71 -13.09 9.23 -0.86
N THR A 72 -13.02 9.24 -2.19
CA THR A 72 -12.75 10.48 -2.95
C THR A 72 -13.96 11.42 -2.97
N LEU A 73 -15.18 10.87 -3.05
CA LEU A 73 -16.42 11.68 -3.10
C LEU A 73 -16.69 12.41 -1.79
N SER A 74 -16.36 11.79 -0.66
CA SER A 74 -16.55 12.39 0.66
C SER A 74 -15.61 13.56 0.90
N ILE A 75 -14.42 13.55 0.30
CA ILE A 75 -13.49 14.70 0.32
C ILE A 75 -14.12 15.87 -0.45
N ILE A 76 -14.65 15.62 -1.65
CA ILE A 76 -15.32 16.66 -2.46
C ILE A 76 -16.55 17.22 -1.71
N ALA A 77 -17.31 16.35 -1.05
CA ALA A 77 -18.51 16.72 -0.31
C ALA A 77 -18.22 17.29 1.10
N GLY A 78 -16.97 17.28 1.56
CA GLY A 78 -16.60 17.74 2.90
C GLY A 78 -17.27 16.94 4.03
N CYS A 79 -17.44 15.62 3.87
CA CYS A 79 -18.12 14.76 4.83
C CYS A 79 -17.37 13.45 5.12
N SER A 80 -17.88 12.64 6.04
CA SER A 80 -17.35 11.30 6.32
C SER A 80 -17.60 10.34 5.14
N SER A 81 -16.72 9.36 4.94
CA SER A 81 -16.87 8.36 3.87
C SER A 81 -17.93 7.31 4.24
N GLY A 82 -18.97 7.18 3.41
CA GLY A 82 -20.04 6.20 3.58
C GLY A 82 -20.69 6.32 4.96
N ILE A 83 -20.67 5.22 5.71
CA ILE A 83 -21.15 5.15 7.10
C ILE A 83 -20.00 5.03 8.11
N GLU A 84 -18.77 5.35 7.72
CA GLU A 84 -17.60 5.25 8.60
C GLU A 84 -17.59 6.37 9.64
N PRO A 85 -17.16 6.09 10.89
CA PRO A 85 -16.73 7.14 11.79
C PRO A 85 -15.48 7.84 11.20
N LEU A 86 -15.24 9.08 11.58
CA LEU A 86 -14.04 9.78 11.13
C LEU A 86 -12.79 9.09 11.67
N PHE A 87 -11.78 8.95 10.81
CA PHE A 87 -10.52 8.36 11.22
C PHE A 87 -9.75 9.27 12.19
N ALA A 88 -9.74 10.59 11.92
CA ALA A 88 -9.15 11.61 12.77
C ALA A 88 -9.99 12.90 12.72
N LEU A 89 -9.95 13.68 13.81
CA LEU A 89 -10.59 15.01 13.88
C LEU A 89 -9.71 16.14 13.37
N SER A 90 -8.40 15.93 13.32
CA SER A 90 -7.41 16.88 12.83
C SER A 90 -6.38 16.09 12.03
N PHE A 91 -6.03 16.58 10.84
CA PHE A 91 -4.95 16.02 10.04
C PHE A 91 -4.01 17.13 9.57
N MET A 92 -2.72 16.80 9.54
CA MET A 92 -1.69 17.71 9.09
C MET A 92 -1.50 17.53 7.59
N ARG A 93 -1.64 18.63 6.85
CA ARG A 93 -1.34 18.67 5.42
C ARG A 93 -0.09 19.51 5.21
N ARG A 94 0.97 18.87 4.70
CA ARG A 94 2.14 19.61 4.23
C ARG A 94 1.80 20.32 2.93
N VAL A 95 1.89 21.64 2.96
CA VAL A 95 1.78 22.50 1.78
C VAL A 95 3.19 22.76 1.25
N MET A 96 3.32 23.30 0.02
CA MET A 96 4.61 23.70 -0.53
C MET A 96 5.34 24.63 0.46
N ASP A 97 6.67 24.55 0.51
CA ASP A 97 7.57 25.31 1.41
C ASP A 97 7.69 24.83 2.87
N ASN A 98 7.43 23.54 3.15
CA ASN A 98 7.53 22.93 4.50
C ASN A 98 6.56 23.50 5.55
N ASP A 99 5.59 24.32 5.14
CA ASP A 99 4.53 24.78 6.03
C ASP A 99 3.52 23.65 6.31
N GLU A 100 3.26 23.44 7.60
CA GLU A 100 2.30 22.46 8.11
C GLU A 100 0.96 23.16 8.34
N LEU A 101 -0.02 22.87 7.48
CA LEU A 101 -1.37 23.39 7.62
C LEU A 101 -2.25 22.34 8.30
N TYR A 102 -2.89 22.72 9.42
CA TYR A 102 -3.83 21.86 10.11
C TYR A 102 -5.21 21.95 9.46
N GLU A 103 -5.76 20.80 9.08
CA GLU A 103 -7.13 20.68 8.64
C GLU A 103 -7.92 19.98 9.75
N VAL A 104 -8.68 20.77 10.50
CA VAL A 104 -9.51 20.33 11.62
C VAL A 104 -10.94 20.12 11.12
N ASN A 105 -11.63 19.12 11.67
CA ASN A 105 -13.04 18.92 11.42
C ASN A 105 -13.83 20.20 11.77
N PRO A 106 -14.60 20.77 10.82
CA PRO A 106 -15.20 22.09 11.01
C PRO A 106 -16.23 22.14 12.13
N TYR A 107 -16.91 21.02 12.43
CA TYR A 107 -17.86 20.96 13.55
C TYR A 107 -17.13 20.99 14.89
N PHE A 108 -16.05 20.22 15.01
CA PHE A 108 -15.23 20.19 16.23
C PHE A 108 -14.54 21.54 16.46
N GLU A 109 -13.95 22.15 15.42
CA GLU A 109 -13.32 23.46 15.51
C GLU A 109 -14.32 24.53 15.97
N LYS A 110 -15.52 24.54 15.38
CA LYS A 110 -16.58 25.48 15.76
C LYS A 110 -16.95 25.33 17.23
N GLU A 111 -17.18 24.10 17.69
CA GLU A 111 -17.55 23.83 19.09
C GLU A 111 -16.41 24.18 20.06
N ALA A 112 -15.17 23.91 19.69
CA ALA A 112 -14.00 24.28 20.47
C ALA A 112 -13.85 25.79 20.63
N LYS A 113 -14.10 26.56 19.56
CA LYS A 113 -14.07 28.02 19.59
C LYS A 113 -15.22 28.60 20.40
N GLU A 114 -16.45 28.10 20.21
CA GLU A 114 -17.64 28.56 20.93
C GLU A 114 -17.54 28.30 22.45
N ARG A 115 -16.91 27.18 22.84
CA ARG A 115 -16.74 26.80 24.25
C ARG A 115 -15.41 27.26 24.86
N GLY A 116 -14.59 27.97 24.10
CA GLY A 116 -13.35 28.60 24.59
C GLY A 116 -12.22 27.64 24.94
N PHE A 117 -12.22 26.39 24.44
CA PHE A 117 -11.12 25.45 24.64
C PHE A 117 -10.23 25.27 23.39
N TYR A 118 -10.51 25.99 22.31
CA TYR A 118 -9.68 25.98 21.11
C TYR A 118 -8.28 26.58 21.38
N SER A 119 -7.22 25.83 21.08
CA SER A 119 -5.86 26.35 20.96
C SER A 119 -5.08 25.61 19.87
N ASN A 120 -4.05 26.23 19.30
CA ASN A 120 -3.21 25.58 18.29
C ASN A 120 -2.45 24.38 18.87
N GLU A 121 -2.03 24.48 20.14
CA GLU A 121 -1.38 23.40 20.88
C GLU A 121 -2.32 22.21 21.08
N LEU A 122 -3.60 22.48 21.33
CA LEU A 122 -4.61 21.43 21.44
C LEU A 122 -4.84 20.75 20.09
N MET A 123 -4.93 21.51 19.00
CA MET A 123 -5.11 20.92 17.66
C MET A 123 -3.91 20.07 17.22
N ASP A 124 -2.69 20.47 17.58
CA ASP A 124 -1.47 19.68 17.38
C ASP A 124 -1.49 18.40 18.23
N ALA A 125 -1.87 18.49 19.51
CA ALA A 125 -2.02 17.31 20.37
C ALA A 125 -3.05 16.30 19.81
N ILE A 126 -4.16 16.79 19.27
CA ILE A 126 -5.21 15.96 18.65
C ILE A 126 -4.73 15.32 17.35
N ALA A 127 -4.03 16.08 16.50
CA ALA A 127 -3.47 15.57 15.24
C ALA A 127 -2.48 14.43 15.49
N ARG A 128 -1.66 14.54 16.54
CA ARG A 128 -0.70 13.49 16.93
C ARG A 128 -1.37 12.29 17.61
N SER A 129 -2.37 12.53 18.45
CA SER A 129 -3.02 11.46 19.23
C SER A 129 -4.03 10.66 18.42
N GLY A 130 -4.63 11.22 17.36
CA GLY A 130 -5.69 10.57 16.58
C GLY A 130 -7.04 10.38 17.31
N THR A 131 -7.09 10.68 18.62
CA THR A 131 -8.27 10.63 19.48
C THR A 131 -8.24 11.81 20.46
N ILE A 132 -9.42 12.23 20.93
CA ILE A 132 -9.59 13.26 21.95
C ILE A 132 -9.88 12.69 23.34
N ARG A 133 -10.06 11.37 23.49
CA ARG A 133 -10.48 10.76 24.77
C ARG A 133 -9.51 11.08 25.91
N HIS A 134 -8.22 10.97 25.64
CA HIS A 134 -7.17 11.15 26.63
C HIS A 134 -6.56 12.56 26.65
N VAL A 135 -7.13 13.49 25.88
CA VAL A 135 -6.60 14.85 25.77
C VAL A 135 -7.21 15.72 26.87
N ASP A 136 -6.36 16.33 27.69
CA ASP A 136 -6.77 17.26 28.75
C ASP A 136 -7.32 18.58 28.16
N GLY A 137 -8.20 19.25 28.90
CA GLY A 137 -8.78 20.53 28.50
C GLY A 137 -10.01 20.44 27.58
N ILE A 138 -10.42 19.24 27.15
CA ILE A 138 -11.65 19.02 26.38
C ILE A 138 -12.78 18.56 27.33
N PRO A 139 -13.97 19.18 27.30
CA PRO A 139 -15.11 18.74 28.10
C PRO A 139 -15.55 17.30 27.80
N GLU A 140 -15.99 16.57 28.82
CA GLU A 140 -16.35 15.15 28.69
C GLU A 140 -17.53 14.91 27.74
N ASP A 141 -18.52 15.82 27.70
CA ASP A 141 -19.64 15.71 26.76
C ASP A 141 -19.17 15.84 25.29
N VAL A 142 -18.13 16.62 25.03
CA VAL A 142 -17.51 16.73 23.70
C VAL A 142 -16.76 15.45 23.37
N LYS A 143 -15.99 14.91 24.32
CA LYS A 143 -15.25 13.64 24.14
C LYS A 143 -16.16 12.47 23.80
N GLN A 144 -17.37 12.45 24.36
CA GLN A 144 -18.37 11.42 24.06
C GLN A 144 -18.94 11.53 22.65
N VAL A 145 -19.12 12.75 22.13
CA VAL A 145 -19.71 12.97 20.80
C VAL A 145 -18.70 12.74 19.68
N TYR A 146 -17.49 13.29 19.82
CA TYR A 146 -16.48 13.33 18.76
C TYR A 146 -15.55 12.11 18.80
N VAL A 147 -16.14 10.92 18.81
CA VAL A 147 -15.40 9.65 18.75
C VAL A 147 -14.86 9.38 17.35
N THR A 148 -13.60 8.93 17.26
CA THR A 148 -12.98 8.53 16.00
C THR A 148 -13.08 7.02 15.77
N ALA A 149 -12.64 6.53 14.61
CA ALA A 149 -12.69 5.11 14.25
C ALA A 149 -11.98 4.20 15.27
N HIS A 150 -10.94 4.70 15.94
CA HIS A 150 -10.17 4.00 16.96
C HIS A 150 -10.86 3.98 18.33
N ASP A 151 -11.73 4.95 18.58
CA ASP A 151 -12.52 5.03 19.81
C ASP A 151 -13.70 4.04 19.80
N VAL A 152 -14.15 3.65 18.61
CA VAL A 152 -15.31 2.77 18.41
C VAL A 152 -14.88 1.32 18.47
N SER A 153 -15.42 0.57 19.44
CA SER A 153 -15.14 -0.87 19.57
C SER A 153 -15.62 -1.65 18.34
N PRO A 154 -15.03 -2.82 18.04
CA PRO A 154 -15.44 -3.65 16.91
C PRO A 154 -16.93 -4.01 16.90
N GLU A 155 -17.52 -4.26 18.07
CA GLU A 155 -18.95 -4.54 18.21
C GLU A 155 -19.81 -3.40 17.66
N TRP A 156 -19.58 -2.16 18.10
CA TRP A 156 -20.29 -0.97 17.63
C TRP A 156 -20.15 -0.74 16.12
N HIS A 157 -18.99 -1.05 15.51
CA HIS A 157 -18.83 -0.99 14.06
C HIS A 157 -19.79 -1.96 13.35
N VAL A 158 -19.87 -3.20 13.83
CA VAL A 158 -20.76 -4.24 13.27
C VAL A 158 -22.22 -3.88 13.48
N ARG A 159 -22.59 -3.42 14.68
CA ARG A 159 -23.97 -3.02 15.00
C ARG A 159 -24.44 -1.86 14.12
N MET A 160 -23.59 -0.86 13.87
CA MET A 160 -23.89 0.22 12.95
C MET A 160 -24.06 -0.29 11.51
N GLN A 161 -23.18 -1.20 11.07
CA GLN A 161 -23.32 -1.82 9.75
C GLN A 161 -24.66 -2.56 9.62
N ALA A 162 -25.05 -3.31 10.64
CA ALA A 162 -26.29 -4.06 10.67
C ALA A 162 -27.52 -3.14 10.60
N ALA A 163 -27.52 -2.02 11.31
CA ALA A 163 -28.58 -1.01 11.27
C ALA A 163 -28.85 -0.52 9.83
N PHE A 164 -27.80 -0.16 9.09
CA PHE A 164 -27.92 0.21 7.66
C PHE A 164 -28.27 -0.99 6.77
N GLN A 165 -27.76 -2.18 7.07
CA GLN A 165 -27.97 -3.38 6.25
C GLN A 165 -29.44 -3.81 6.21
N LYS A 166 -30.22 -3.58 7.28
CA LYS A 166 -31.66 -3.87 7.35
C LYS A 166 -32.45 -3.26 6.19
N TYR A 167 -32.10 -2.03 5.80
CA TYR A 167 -32.77 -1.24 4.77
C TYR A 167 -31.92 -1.07 3.50
N THR A 168 -30.99 -1.99 3.25
CA THR A 168 -30.16 -2.01 2.03
C THR A 168 -30.40 -3.27 1.22
N ASP A 169 -30.78 -3.12 -0.06
CA ASP A 169 -31.10 -4.24 -0.95
C ASP A 169 -29.86 -5.09 -1.27
N ASN A 170 -28.72 -4.44 -1.54
CA ASN A 170 -27.43 -5.08 -1.71
C ASN A 170 -26.65 -5.07 -0.39
N ALA A 171 -25.33 -4.89 -0.42
CA ALA A 171 -24.46 -4.92 0.75
C ALA A 171 -24.06 -3.51 1.21
N VAL A 172 -23.53 -3.47 2.43
CA VAL A 172 -22.93 -2.27 3.04
C VAL A 172 -21.42 -2.44 3.09
N SER A 173 -20.69 -1.54 2.43
CA SER A 173 -19.22 -1.48 2.51
C SER A 173 -18.81 -0.61 3.69
N LYS A 174 -18.51 -1.28 4.81
CA LYS A 174 -18.00 -0.67 6.03
C LYS A 174 -16.85 -1.51 6.58
N THR A 175 -15.86 -0.83 7.15
CA THR A 175 -14.68 -1.42 7.76
C THR A 175 -14.82 -1.46 9.28
N VAL A 176 -14.64 -2.63 9.87
CA VAL A 176 -14.45 -2.82 11.30
C VAL A 176 -12.98 -2.60 11.62
N ASN A 177 -12.66 -1.48 12.24
CA ASN A 177 -11.29 -1.16 12.66
C ASN A 177 -10.97 -1.90 13.96
N LEU A 178 -9.89 -2.66 13.95
CA LEU A 178 -9.40 -3.48 15.05
C LEU A 178 -8.07 -2.92 15.57
N PRO A 179 -7.88 -2.80 16.89
CA PRO A 179 -6.59 -2.47 17.51
C PRO A 179 -5.45 -3.40 17.07
N ARG A 180 -4.20 -2.91 17.12
CA ARG A 180 -3.00 -3.65 16.69
C ARG A 180 -2.81 -4.98 17.44
N ASP A 181 -3.20 -5.00 18.70
CA ASP A 181 -3.14 -6.15 19.63
C ASP A 181 -4.36 -7.08 19.54
N SER A 182 -5.30 -6.85 18.61
CA SER A 182 -6.47 -7.70 18.42
C SER A 182 -6.08 -9.15 18.09
N THR A 183 -6.72 -10.08 18.81
CA THR A 183 -6.47 -11.52 18.70
C THR A 183 -7.29 -12.17 17.58
N ILE A 184 -7.01 -13.46 17.29
CA ILE A 184 -7.81 -14.25 16.35
C ILE A 184 -9.24 -14.40 16.88
N GLU A 185 -9.39 -14.54 18.19
CA GLU A 185 -10.67 -14.64 18.88
C GLU A 185 -11.50 -13.36 18.70
N ASP A 186 -10.87 -12.19 18.73
CA ASP A 186 -11.57 -10.92 18.49
C ASP A 186 -12.06 -10.79 17.05
N VAL A 187 -11.25 -11.26 16.09
CA VAL A 187 -11.67 -11.35 14.68
C VAL A 187 -12.85 -12.31 14.52
N LEU A 188 -12.82 -13.46 15.20
CA LEU A 188 -13.91 -14.44 15.16
C LEU A 188 -15.21 -13.87 15.73
N LYS A 189 -15.15 -13.10 16.83
CA LYS A 189 -16.31 -12.40 17.40
C LYS A 189 -16.95 -11.46 16.38
N VAL A 190 -16.14 -10.71 15.61
CA VAL A 190 -16.65 -9.80 14.56
C VAL A 190 -17.40 -10.58 13.48
N TYR A 191 -16.86 -11.70 13.00
CA TYR A 191 -17.53 -12.53 12.00
C TYR A 191 -18.82 -13.16 12.53
N ASN A 192 -18.79 -13.72 13.75
CA ASN A 192 -19.96 -14.33 14.38
C ASN A 192 -21.08 -13.31 14.60
N LEU A 193 -20.76 -12.14 15.16
CA LEU A 193 -21.72 -11.07 15.38
C LEU A 193 -22.30 -10.55 14.05
N SER A 194 -21.46 -10.40 13.02
CA SER A 194 -21.92 -9.99 11.68
C SER A 194 -22.91 -11.00 11.10
N TYR A 195 -22.65 -12.29 11.29
CA TYR A 195 -23.54 -13.37 10.85
C TYR A 195 -24.86 -13.36 11.64
N GLU A 196 -24.80 -13.27 12.97
CA GLU A 196 -25.97 -13.21 13.86
C GLU A 196 -26.89 -12.03 13.52
N LEU A 197 -26.30 -10.86 13.22
CA LEU A 197 -27.02 -9.66 12.83
C LEU A 197 -27.40 -9.61 11.34
N ARG A 198 -27.17 -10.71 10.59
CA ARG A 198 -27.53 -10.86 9.18
C ARG A 198 -26.86 -9.86 8.23
N CYS A 199 -25.64 -9.44 8.56
CA CYS A 199 -24.80 -8.68 7.63
C CYS A 199 -24.46 -9.54 6.40
N LYS A 200 -24.57 -8.96 5.19
CA LYS A 200 -24.30 -9.70 3.93
C LYS A 200 -22.80 -9.83 3.62
N GLY A 201 -21.97 -9.06 4.30
CA GLY A 201 -20.51 -9.10 4.23
C GLY A 201 -19.93 -8.31 5.39
N VAL A 202 -18.63 -8.44 5.64
CA VAL A 202 -17.92 -7.62 6.64
C VAL A 202 -16.48 -7.47 6.20
N THR A 203 -15.94 -6.27 6.35
CA THR A 203 -14.52 -5.99 6.10
C THR A 203 -13.87 -5.69 7.43
N ILE A 204 -12.72 -6.31 7.70
CA ILE A 204 -11.92 -6.03 8.89
C ILE A 204 -10.62 -5.35 8.50
N TYR A 205 -10.18 -4.41 9.32
CA TYR A 205 -8.86 -3.83 9.22
C TYR A 205 -8.21 -3.79 10.60
N ARG A 206 -7.15 -4.60 10.79
CA ARG A 206 -6.35 -4.55 12.01
C ARG A 206 -5.23 -3.53 11.84
N ASP A 207 -5.11 -2.63 12.80
CA ASP A 207 -4.02 -1.64 12.78
C ASP A 207 -2.65 -2.33 12.69
N GLY A 208 -1.74 -1.73 11.91
CA GLY A 208 -0.41 -2.28 11.63
C GLY A 208 -0.38 -3.50 10.71
N SER A 209 -1.50 -3.96 10.15
CA SER A 209 -1.53 -5.13 9.26
C SER A 209 -1.06 -4.86 7.82
N ARG A 210 -0.85 -3.59 7.42
CA ARG A 210 -0.35 -3.18 6.11
C ARG A 210 0.83 -2.23 6.26
N GLU A 211 1.87 -2.41 5.44
CA GLU A 211 3.13 -1.64 5.48
C GLU A 211 2.96 -0.15 5.12
N HIS A 212 2.02 0.16 4.23
CA HIS A 212 1.68 1.52 3.81
C HIS A 212 0.24 1.86 4.20
N GLN A 213 0.08 2.67 5.23
CA GLN A 213 -1.20 3.21 5.67
C GLN A 213 -1.46 4.54 4.95
N VAL A 214 -2.64 4.69 4.35
CA VAL A 214 -3.06 5.95 3.68
C VAL A 214 -3.49 7.00 4.69
N LEU A 215 -3.98 6.55 5.85
CA LEU A 215 -4.36 7.38 6.99
C LEU A 215 -3.63 6.78 8.21
N SER A 216 -2.61 7.47 8.70
CA SER A 216 -1.93 7.15 9.96
C SER A 216 -1.83 8.44 10.75
N TYR A 217 -2.22 8.42 12.02
CA TYR A 217 -1.68 9.38 12.99
C TYR A 217 -0.19 9.07 13.15
N GLU A 218 0.63 10.09 13.37
CA GLU A 218 2.05 9.88 13.68
C GLU A 218 2.16 9.17 15.03
N ASP A 219 2.04 7.85 15.02
CA ASP A 219 2.62 7.00 16.06
C ASP A 219 4.09 7.39 16.13
N LYS A 220 4.53 7.84 17.32
CA LYS A 220 5.91 8.22 17.64
C LYS A 220 6.87 7.06 17.37
N ALA A 221 7.20 6.81 16.11
CA ALA A 221 8.19 5.83 15.66
C ALA A 221 8.53 5.92 14.15
N LYS A 222 8.24 7.02 13.45
CA LYS A 222 8.86 7.26 12.14
C LYS A 222 9.79 8.47 12.23
N LYS A 223 11.07 8.15 12.50
CA LYS A 223 12.18 9.03 12.16
C LYS A 223 12.01 9.51 10.70
N GLU A 224 12.19 10.80 10.56
CA GLU A 224 12.29 11.60 9.34
C GLU A 224 12.69 10.81 8.09
N THR A 225 11.95 11.00 7.00
CA THR A 225 12.37 10.62 5.64
C THR A 225 13.45 11.58 5.12
N GLY A 226 14.57 11.66 5.83
CA GLY A 226 15.86 11.91 5.23
C GLY A 226 16.51 10.55 5.00
N VAL A 227 17.03 10.29 3.81
CA VAL A 227 17.91 9.12 3.64
C VAL A 227 19.13 9.40 4.52
N ASP A 228 19.22 8.74 5.69
CA ASP A 228 20.35 8.86 6.61
C ASP A 228 21.56 8.16 5.97
N VAL A 229 22.29 8.92 5.16
CA VAL A 229 23.49 8.45 4.49
C VAL A 229 24.62 8.43 5.51
N GLN A 230 25.03 7.24 5.92
CA GLN A 230 26.11 7.09 6.90
C GLN A 230 27.39 7.79 6.43
N ASN A 231 28.02 8.53 7.34
CA ASN A 231 29.29 9.20 7.07
C ASN A 231 30.42 8.17 6.93
N ARG A 232 31.35 8.46 6.03
CA ARG A 232 32.49 7.58 5.73
C ARG A 232 33.56 7.70 6.84
N PRO A 233 33.96 6.59 7.51
CA PRO A 233 35.12 6.58 8.40
C PRO A 233 36.44 6.80 7.65
N GLU A 234 37.48 7.23 8.34
CA GLU A 234 38.81 7.44 7.73
C GLU A 234 39.42 6.14 7.18
N THR A 235 39.20 5.01 7.87
CA THR A 235 39.73 3.70 7.49
C THR A 235 38.61 2.67 7.50
N LEU A 236 38.56 1.84 6.46
CA LEU A 236 37.65 0.72 6.32
C LEU A 236 38.42 -0.50 5.82
N GLU A 237 38.08 -1.67 6.35
CA GLU A 237 38.59 -2.94 5.84
C GLU A 237 37.77 -3.38 4.62
N GLY A 238 38.32 -4.26 3.79
CA GLY A 238 37.64 -4.69 2.59
C GLY A 238 38.43 -5.72 1.79
N PHE A 239 37.84 -6.16 0.68
CA PHE A 239 38.47 -7.10 -0.24
C PHE A 239 38.29 -6.67 -1.69
N THR A 240 39.18 -7.13 -2.55
CA THR A 240 39.09 -6.90 -4.00
C THR A 240 38.96 -8.23 -4.73
N THR A 241 37.93 -8.35 -5.56
CA THR A 241 37.74 -9.49 -6.46
C THR A 241 38.01 -9.07 -7.89
N LYS A 242 38.89 -9.82 -8.57
CA LYS A 242 39.11 -9.68 -10.01
C LYS A 242 38.05 -10.51 -10.76
N VAL A 243 37.30 -9.85 -11.63
CA VAL A 243 36.30 -10.45 -12.50
C VAL A 243 36.68 -10.19 -13.96
N LEU A 244 36.79 -11.25 -14.75
CA LEU A 244 36.95 -11.08 -16.20
C LEU A 244 35.61 -10.65 -16.79
N THR A 245 35.61 -9.62 -17.63
CA THR A 245 34.45 -9.16 -18.40
C THR A 245 34.83 -9.05 -19.89
N GLY A 246 33.85 -8.96 -20.79
CA GLY A 246 34.16 -8.77 -22.21
C GLY A 246 34.84 -7.44 -22.56
N MET A 247 34.86 -6.48 -21.63
CA MET A 247 35.57 -5.20 -21.77
C MET A 247 36.95 -5.21 -21.07
N GLY A 248 37.39 -6.36 -20.53
CA GLY A 248 38.66 -6.52 -19.84
C GLY A 248 38.51 -6.94 -18.37
N ASN A 249 39.62 -6.84 -17.63
CA ASN A 249 39.64 -7.18 -16.21
C ASN A 249 38.98 -6.07 -15.38
N LEU A 250 37.88 -6.41 -14.71
CA LEU A 250 37.21 -5.58 -13.72
C LEU A 250 37.73 -5.96 -12.33
N TYR A 251 38.11 -4.96 -11.54
CA TYR A 251 38.45 -5.12 -10.13
C TYR A 251 37.31 -4.50 -9.31
N VAL A 252 36.62 -5.34 -8.55
CA VAL A 252 35.53 -4.94 -7.65
C VAL A 252 36.05 -4.97 -6.23
N THR A 253 36.25 -3.80 -5.64
CA THR A 253 36.64 -3.63 -4.24
C THR A 253 35.40 -3.35 -3.42
N VAL A 254 35.14 -4.17 -2.40
CA VAL A 254 34.05 -3.99 -1.45
C VAL A 254 34.66 -3.67 -0.10
N THR A 255 34.29 -2.53 0.49
CA THR A 255 34.63 -2.22 1.89
C THR A 255 33.53 -2.73 2.81
N GLU A 256 33.91 -3.10 4.03
CA GLU A 256 33.04 -3.65 5.06
C GLU A 256 33.05 -2.73 6.30
N MET A 257 31.89 -2.58 6.92
CA MET A 257 31.72 -1.95 8.23
C MET A 257 30.83 -2.87 9.07
N ASP A 258 31.30 -3.27 10.25
CA ASP A 258 30.63 -4.23 11.13
C ASP A 258 30.19 -5.53 10.44
N GLY A 259 31.02 -6.03 9.52
CA GLY A 259 30.77 -7.26 8.75
C GLY A 259 29.73 -7.13 7.64
N LYS A 260 29.27 -5.91 7.33
CA LYS A 260 28.34 -5.61 6.23
C LYS A 260 29.02 -4.79 5.13
N PRO A 261 28.63 -4.95 3.86
CA PRO A 261 29.20 -4.14 2.78
C PRO A 261 28.81 -2.67 2.96
N PHE A 262 29.79 -1.77 2.82
CA PHE A 262 29.64 -0.33 3.04
C PHE A 262 29.81 0.47 1.75
N GLU A 263 30.87 0.23 0.98
CA GLU A 263 31.08 0.86 -0.34
C GLU A 263 31.57 -0.17 -1.37
N ILE A 264 31.30 0.12 -2.64
CA ILE A 264 31.83 -0.61 -3.79
C ILE A 264 32.58 0.34 -4.72
N PHE A 265 33.80 -0.05 -5.05
CA PHE A 265 34.60 0.56 -6.10
C PHE A 265 34.82 -0.46 -7.20
N ALA A 266 34.45 -0.08 -8.43
CA ALA A 266 34.67 -0.89 -9.61
C ALA A 266 35.68 -0.18 -10.50
N THR A 267 36.75 -0.86 -10.88
CA THR A 267 37.79 -0.30 -11.76
C THR A 267 38.05 -1.26 -12.90
N ILE A 268 37.90 -0.78 -14.13
CA ILE A 268 38.15 -1.56 -15.33
C ILE A 268 39.38 -0.99 -16.07
N GLY A 269 40.37 -1.85 -16.31
CA GLY A 269 41.62 -1.44 -16.93
C GLY A 269 41.53 -1.35 -18.45
N LYS A 270 42.04 -0.26 -19.04
CA LYS A 270 42.22 -0.07 -20.50
C LYS A 270 40.94 -0.18 -21.36
N SER A 271 39.76 0.12 -20.82
CA SER A 271 38.46 0.02 -21.51
C SER A 271 37.95 1.31 -22.16
N GLY A 272 38.74 2.38 -22.15
CA GLY A 272 38.36 3.70 -22.67
C GLY A 272 37.58 4.58 -21.68
N LYS A 273 37.56 5.90 -21.93
CA LYS A 273 37.05 6.92 -21.00
C LYS A 273 35.57 6.74 -20.63
N SER A 274 34.72 6.41 -21.61
CA SER A 274 33.26 6.28 -21.42
C SER A 274 32.91 5.10 -20.50
N THR A 275 33.51 3.94 -20.74
CA THR A 275 33.28 2.73 -19.93
C THR A 275 33.76 2.93 -18.50
N THR A 276 34.93 3.56 -18.31
CA THR A 276 35.43 3.90 -16.97
C THR A 276 34.48 4.85 -16.24
N ALA A 277 33.98 5.90 -16.89
CA ALA A 277 33.04 6.84 -16.29
C ALA A 277 31.72 6.17 -15.86
N LYS A 278 31.15 5.30 -16.72
CA LYS A 278 29.94 4.53 -16.39
C LYS A 278 30.17 3.56 -15.22
N THR A 279 31.33 2.90 -15.20
CA THR A 279 31.72 1.98 -14.13
C THR A 279 31.85 2.69 -12.80
N GLU A 280 32.47 3.87 -12.79
CA GLU A 280 32.60 4.71 -11.60
C GLU A 280 31.23 5.19 -11.11
N ALA A 281 30.35 5.64 -12.03
CA ALA A 281 29.00 6.06 -11.69
C ALA A 281 28.20 4.93 -11.02
N ILE A 282 28.26 3.71 -11.55
CA ILE A 282 27.62 2.53 -10.94
C ILE A 282 28.17 2.26 -9.54
N GLY A 283 29.50 2.25 -9.37
CA GLY A 283 30.13 2.04 -8.06
C GLY A 283 29.69 3.08 -7.02
N ARG A 284 29.63 4.36 -7.42
CA ARG A 284 29.18 5.46 -6.55
C ARG A 284 27.72 5.34 -6.14
N LEU A 285 26.84 4.99 -7.07
CA LEU A 285 25.41 4.81 -6.78
C LEU A 285 25.16 3.60 -5.88
N VAL A 286 25.85 2.50 -6.12
CA VAL A 286 25.78 1.30 -5.26
C VAL A 286 26.33 1.61 -3.86
N SER A 287 27.44 2.35 -3.77
CA SER A 287 28.00 2.80 -2.49
C SER A 287 27.04 3.70 -1.72
N LEU A 288 26.35 4.62 -2.41
CA LEU A 288 25.32 5.46 -1.80
C LEU A 288 24.17 4.60 -1.27
N ALA A 289 23.70 3.62 -2.03
CA ALA A 289 22.66 2.70 -1.60
C ALA A 289 23.06 1.91 -0.35
N LEU A 290 24.27 1.36 -0.32
CA LEU A 290 24.80 0.64 0.85
C LEU A 290 24.90 1.53 2.09
N ARG A 291 25.43 2.76 1.95
CA ARG A 291 25.52 3.75 3.03
C ARG A 291 24.14 4.22 3.52
N SER A 292 23.12 4.06 2.69
CA SER A 292 21.72 4.35 3.00
C SER A 292 20.98 3.15 3.61
N ASN A 293 21.71 2.11 4.04
CA ASN A 293 21.16 0.86 4.59
C ASN A 293 20.22 0.10 3.63
N VAL A 294 20.39 0.25 2.32
CA VAL A 294 19.66 -0.58 1.35
C VAL A 294 20.17 -2.03 1.46
N PRO A 295 19.27 -3.02 1.66
CA PRO A 295 19.66 -4.43 1.72
C PRO A 295 20.39 -4.92 0.45
N VAL A 296 21.39 -5.78 0.64
CA VAL A 296 22.26 -6.27 -0.46
C VAL A 296 21.47 -7.05 -1.51
N ASP A 297 20.47 -7.83 -1.09
CA ASP A 297 19.59 -8.59 -1.98
C ASP A 297 18.84 -7.67 -2.94
N LYS A 298 18.38 -6.50 -2.47
CA LYS A 298 17.70 -5.51 -3.31
C LYS A 298 18.64 -4.88 -4.33
N ILE A 299 19.89 -4.61 -3.96
CA ILE A 299 20.90 -4.11 -4.89
C ILE A 299 21.23 -5.18 -5.95
N VAL A 300 21.42 -6.43 -5.53
CA VAL A 300 21.70 -7.56 -6.44
C VAL A 300 20.55 -7.77 -7.41
N GLU A 301 19.30 -7.72 -6.94
CA GLU A 301 18.08 -7.84 -7.77
C GLU A 301 18.06 -6.82 -8.92
N GLN A 302 18.54 -5.59 -8.69
CA GLN A 302 18.59 -4.55 -9.73
C GLN A 302 19.75 -4.71 -10.71
N LEU A 303 20.89 -5.25 -10.28
CA LEU A 303 22.11 -5.32 -11.10
C LEU A 303 22.25 -6.64 -11.87
N LYS A 304 21.74 -7.74 -11.31
CA LYS A 304 21.88 -9.08 -11.84
C LYS A 304 21.12 -9.22 -13.15
N GLY A 305 21.76 -9.83 -14.16
CA GLY A 305 21.12 -10.07 -15.45
C GLY A 305 21.17 -8.89 -16.43
N ILE A 306 21.69 -7.72 -16.04
CA ILE A 306 21.92 -6.61 -16.99
C ILE A 306 22.92 -7.08 -18.05
N CYS A 307 22.47 -7.13 -19.31
CA CYS A 307 23.27 -7.60 -20.44
C CYS A 307 23.94 -6.43 -21.16
N GLY A 308 25.23 -6.60 -21.49
CA GLY A 308 26.01 -5.65 -22.26
C GLY A 308 26.42 -6.20 -23.63
N GLU A 309 27.19 -5.40 -24.37
CA GLU A 309 27.63 -5.70 -25.75
C GLU A 309 28.58 -6.92 -25.84
N TYR A 310 29.27 -7.25 -24.74
CA TYR A 310 30.32 -8.27 -24.70
C TYR A 310 30.16 -9.24 -23.52
N PRO A 311 29.14 -10.13 -23.54
CA PRO A 311 29.02 -11.16 -22.51
C PRO A 311 30.10 -12.23 -22.72
N ILE A 312 30.64 -12.76 -21.63
CA ILE A 312 31.68 -13.79 -21.67
C ILE A 312 31.42 -14.92 -20.68
N PHE A 313 31.91 -16.12 -20.99
CA PHE A 313 31.90 -17.24 -20.06
C PHE A 313 33.07 -17.16 -19.09
N HIS A 314 32.76 -17.26 -17.79
CA HIS A 314 33.74 -17.34 -16.72
C HIS A 314 33.54 -18.64 -15.92
N LYS A 315 34.53 -18.99 -15.06
CA LYS A 315 34.53 -20.23 -14.27
C LYS A 315 33.27 -20.44 -13.41
N ASP A 316 32.66 -19.34 -12.95
CA ASP A 316 31.47 -19.32 -12.09
C ASP A 316 30.18 -18.98 -12.90
N GLY A 317 30.19 -19.20 -14.21
CA GLY A 317 29.08 -18.91 -15.14
C GLY A 317 29.30 -17.69 -16.04
N MET A 318 28.28 -17.32 -16.81
CA MET A 318 28.36 -16.23 -17.78
C MET A 318 28.32 -14.86 -17.10
N VAL A 319 29.29 -13.99 -17.38
CA VAL A 319 29.30 -12.59 -16.93
C VAL A 319 28.77 -11.74 -18.08
N LEU A 320 27.62 -11.10 -17.86
CA LEU A 320 26.88 -10.42 -18.93
C LEU A 320 27.32 -8.96 -19.13
N SER A 321 27.74 -8.29 -18.06
CA SER A 321 28.16 -6.89 -18.07
C SER A 321 28.91 -6.54 -16.76
N ILE A 322 29.32 -5.27 -16.64
CA ILE A 322 29.94 -4.71 -15.42
C ILE A 322 28.94 -4.70 -14.23
N PRO A 323 27.70 -4.20 -14.35
CA PRO A 323 26.68 -4.35 -13.31
C PRO A 323 26.47 -5.80 -12.86
N ASP A 324 26.35 -6.72 -13.81
CA ASP A 324 26.14 -8.14 -13.53
C ASP A 324 27.35 -8.73 -12.77
N ALA A 325 28.57 -8.36 -13.15
CA ALA A 325 29.80 -8.73 -12.44
C ALA A 325 29.80 -8.25 -10.98
N ILE A 326 29.38 -7.01 -10.72
CA ILE A 326 29.28 -6.46 -9.35
C ILE A 326 28.24 -7.26 -8.54
N SER A 327 27.09 -7.56 -9.13
CA SER A 327 26.02 -8.34 -8.47
C SER A 327 26.51 -9.72 -8.02
N LYS A 328 27.30 -10.40 -8.86
CA LYS A 328 27.86 -11.72 -8.56
C LYS A 328 28.88 -11.70 -7.42
N VAL A 329 29.68 -10.63 -7.33
CA VAL A 329 30.63 -10.45 -6.21
C VAL A 329 29.88 -10.29 -4.89
N LEU A 330 28.81 -9.48 -4.88
CA LEU A 330 27.95 -9.30 -3.70
C LEU A 330 27.22 -10.59 -3.32
N GLU A 331 26.58 -11.25 -4.28
CA GLU A 331 25.83 -12.49 -4.06
C GLU A 331 26.73 -13.60 -3.48
N LYS A 332 27.93 -13.79 -4.06
CA LYS A 332 28.90 -14.78 -3.61
C LYS A 332 29.42 -14.54 -2.19
N ARG A 333 29.49 -13.29 -1.73
CA ARG A 333 30.02 -12.96 -0.40
C ARG A 333 28.93 -12.93 0.67
N TYR A 334 27.80 -12.28 0.39
CA TYR A 334 26.83 -11.91 1.41
C TYR A 334 25.52 -12.72 1.35
N MET A 335 25.29 -13.47 0.27
CA MET A 335 24.02 -14.21 0.08
C MET A 335 24.23 -15.74 0.04
N SER A 336 25.47 -16.23 0.17
CA SER A 336 25.80 -17.66 0.03
C SER A 336 25.34 -18.56 1.19
N GLY A 337 24.77 -17.97 2.27
CA GLY A 337 24.18 -18.69 3.40
C GLY A 337 22.69 -19.03 3.23
N GLU A 338 21.96 -18.35 2.34
CA GLU A 338 20.54 -18.59 2.11
C GLU A 338 20.34 -19.56 0.94
N LYS A 339 20.61 -20.84 1.17
CA LYS A 339 20.06 -21.90 0.31
C LYS A 339 18.56 -22.11 0.60
N ASN A 340 17.76 -21.05 0.50
CA ASN A 340 16.35 -21.24 0.22
C ASN A 340 16.24 -21.55 -1.28
N LYS A 341 16.01 -22.83 -1.58
CA LYS A 341 15.70 -23.30 -2.93
C LYS A 341 14.38 -22.64 -3.39
N VAL A 342 14.46 -21.42 -3.90
CA VAL A 342 13.57 -21.03 -4.98
C VAL A 342 14.03 -21.89 -6.16
N ARG A 343 13.39 -23.06 -6.31
CA ARG A 343 13.35 -23.75 -7.59
C ARG A 343 12.68 -22.77 -8.55
N VAL A 344 13.46 -21.90 -9.17
CA VAL A 344 13.13 -21.52 -10.54
C VAL A 344 13.11 -22.85 -11.27
N LYS A 345 11.93 -23.30 -11.68
CA LYS A 345 11.82 -24.31 -12.74
C LYS A 345 12.55 -23.68 -13.92
N VAL A 346 13.85 -23.94 -14.02
CA VAL A 346 14.49 -24.03 -15.33
C VAL A 346 13.88 -25.30 -15.90
N GLU A 347 12.72 -25.14 -16.52
CA GLU A 347 12.36 -26.09 -17.56
C GLU A 347 13.61 -26.24 -18.42
N LYS A 348 14.05 -27.49 -18.60
CA LYS A 348 15.00 -27.83 -19.65
C LYS A 348 14.31 -27.51 -20.97
N SER A 349 14.23 -26.23 -21.29
CA SER A 349 13.80 -25.78 -22.58
C SER A 349 15.05 -25.75 -23.43
N LEU A 350 15.08 -26.64 -24.42
CA LEU A 350 15.97 -26.62 -25.57
C LEU A 350 15.68 -25.40 -26.48
N MET A 351 15.31 -24.26 -25.89
CA MET A 351 15.04 -23.02 -26.61
C MET A 351 16.30 -22.18 -26.61
N GLY A 352 16.82 -21.96 -27.81
CA GLY A 352 18.06 -21.22 -28.07
C GLY A 352 18.08 -19.85 -27.42
N GLU A 353 19.30 -19.37 -27.19
CA GLU A 353 19.59 -18.04 -26.68
C GLU A 353 18.85 -16.97 -27.50
N THR A 354 18.60 -15.79 -26.94
CA THR A 354 17.95 -14.69 -27.65
C THR A 354 18.97 -13.77 -28.31
N CYS A 355 18.70 -13.38 -29.55
CA CYS A 355 19.50 -12.47 -30.35
C CYS A 355 19.67 -11.14 -29.61
N PRO A 356 20.91 -10.67 -29.42
CA PRO A 356 21.17 -9.43 -28.70
C PRO A 356 20.65 -8.18 -29.47
N GLU A 357 20.41 -8.28 -30.77
CA GLU A 357 19.92 -7.15 -31.57
C GLU A 357 18.40 -7.07 -31.67
N CYS A 358 17.70 -8.21 -31.75
CA CYS A 358 16.25 -8.22 -32.01
C CYS A 358 15.42 -9.06 -31.04
N GLY A 359 16.05 -9.72 -30.06
CA GLY A 359 15.37 -10.52 -29.04
C GLY A 359 14.73 -11.82 -29.55
N LYS A 360 14.91 -12.18 -30.82
CA LYS A 360 14.45 -13.45 -31.41
C LYS A 360 15.42 -14.59 -31.12
N ILE A 361 14.96 -15.82 -31.16
CA ILE A 361 15.78 -17.01 -30.88
C ILE A 361 16.95 -17.09 -31.89
N ILE A 362 18.16 -17.37 -31.40
CA ILE A 362 19.37 -17.63 -32.19
C ILE A 362 19.69 -19.12 -32.20
N SER A 363 20.24 -19.57 -33.32
CA SER A 363 20.78 -20.92 -33.51
C SER A 363 22.30 -20.90 -33.29
N PHE A 364 22.83 -22.03 -32.83
CA PHE A 364 24.28 -22.23 -32.77
C PHE A 364 24.65 -23.22 -33.87
N GLU A 365 25.30 -22.73 -34.91
CA GLU A 365 25.65 -23.50 -36.11
C GLU A 365 27.10 -23.18 -36.48
N GLU A 366 27.88 -24.21 -36.84
CA GLU A 366 29.27 -24.07 -37.31
C GLU A 366 30.22 -23.30 -36.38
N GLY A 367 29.97 -23.31 -35.07
CA GLY A 367 30.79 -22.57 -34.08
C GLY A 367 30.42 -21.09 -33.94
N CYS A 368 29.32 -20.67 -34.57
CA CYS A 368 28.82 -19.30 -34.53
C CYS A 368 27.36 -19.26 -34.04
N MET A 369 27.05 -18.25 -33.23
CA MET A 369 25.68 -17.86 -32.92
C MET A 369 25.11 -17.09 -34.10
N THR A 370 24.02 -17.57 -34.70
CA THR A 370 23.41 -16.96 -35.87
C THR A 370 21.93 -16.64 -35.63
N CYS A 371 21.53 -15.41 -35.94
CA CYS A 371 20.14 -14.98 -35.93
C CYS A 371 19.60 -14.96 -37.36
N HIS A 372 18.74 -15.90 -37.69
CA HIS A 372 18.09 -15.95 -39.00
C HIS A 372 17.06 -14.82 -39.23
N PHE A 373 16.73 -14.03 -38.21
CA PHE A 373 15.74 -12.95 -38.32
C PHE A 373 16.37 -11.60 -38.69
N CYS A 374 17.48 -11.21 -38.05
CA CYS A 374 18.15 -9.92 -38.33
C CYS A 374 19.53 -10.07 -39.00
N GLY A 375 20.02 -11.30 -39.18
CA GLY A 375 21.33 -11.56 -39.79
C GLY A 375 22.51 -11.43 -38.83
N PHE A 376 22.28 -11.19 -37.54
CA PHE A 376 23.35 -11.17 -36.53
C PHE A 376 24.11 -12.50 -36.52
N SER A 377 25.44 -12.46 -36.64
CA SER A 377 26.28 -13.65 -36.48
C SER A 377 27.51 -13.33 -35.62
N LYS A 378 27.86 -14.22 -34.68
CA LYS A 378 29.06 -14.10 -33.84
C LYS A 378 29.68 -15.46 -33.59
N CYS A 379 30.88 -15.64 -34.13
CA CYS A 379 31.70 -16.84 -33.95
C CYS A 379 32.53 -16.74 -32.67
N GLY A 380 32.70 -17.88 -31.99
CA GLY A 380 33.51 -18.04 -30.78
C GLY A 380 34.97 -18.36 -31.06
#